data_AF-A0A0D0BZM6-F1
#
_entry.id   AF-A0A0D0BZM6-F1
#
_cell.length_a   1.000
_cell.length_b   1.000
_cell.length_c   1.000
_cell.angle_alpha   90.00
_cell.angle_beta   90.00
_cell.angle_gamma   90.00
#
_symmetry.space_group_name_H-M   'P 1'
#
loop_
_entity.id
_entity.type
_entity.pdbx_description
1 polymer ?
#
loop_
_entity_poly.entity_id
_entity_poly.type
_entity_poly.pdbx_seq_one_letter_code
_entity_poly.pdbx_strand_id
1 'polypeptide(L)'
;MELLLNRDQNLDQLHQLADLFSERKQLIHQIQHPPTLEERLSSPPPFHSSSYKPPPPIPEDLHFKTHDTVTQIQEVDNVLLATKIRPEPIFKELNKEDEREDYRITVRVPLEHRDHLWRWYSCLEDLYESDQVGRTLTHKEWREVTGACKRIGKVSFHNLSHRLPIICRNLVDLQIKLP
;
A
#
# COMPACT_ATOMS: atom_id res chain seq x y z
N MET A 1 21.29 -16.11 72.86
CA MET A 1 20.08 -15.48 72.25
C MET A 1 20.16 -15.39 70.73
N GLU A 2 21.35 -15.30 70.11
CA GLU A 2 21.52 -15.20 68.65
C GLU A 2 21.20 -16.49 67.85
N LEU A 3 21.27 -17.68 68.47
CA LEU A 3 21.01 -18.95 67.78
C LEU A 3 19.53 -19.22 67.47
N LEU A 4 18.60 -18.59 68.20
CA LEU A 4 17.15 -18.75 67.96
C LEU A 4 16.68 -17.84 66.81
N LEU A 5 17.18 -16.59 66.76
CA LEU A 5 16.84 -15.61 65.73
C LEU A 5 17.26 -16.07 64.31
N ASN A 6 18.41 -16.75 64.21
CA ASN A 6 18.93 -17.25 62.94
C ASN A 6 18.18 -18.51 62.41
N ARG A 7 17.50 -19.22 63.32
CA ARG A 7 16.67 -20.39 63.00
C ARG A 7 15.30 -19.98 62.49
N ASP A 8 14.70 -18.95 63.09
CA ASP A 8 13.41 -18.41 62.67
C ASP A 8 13.49 -17.74 61.30
N GLN A 9 14.58 -17.00 61.02
CA GLN A 9 14.82 -16.44 59.68
C GLN A 9 15.00 -17.50 58.58
N ASN A 10 15.65 -18.63 58.90
CA ASN A 10 15.78 -19.75 57.96
C ASN A 10 14.44 -20.47 57.73
N LEU A 11 13.60 -20.59 58.76
CA LEU A 11 12.27 -21.17 58.65
C LEU A 11 11.34 -20.30 57.80
N ASP A 12 11.38 -18.99 57.96
CA ASP A 12 10.59 -18.06 57.14
C ASP A 12 11.02 -18.10 55.67
N GLN A 13 12.33 -18.16 55.40
CA GLN A 13 12.84 -18.30 54.03
C GLN A 13 12.42 -19.65 53.40
N LEU A 14 12.43 -20.73 54.17
CA LEU A 14 11.97 -22.05 53.73
C LEU A 14 10.47 -22.07 53.44
N HIS A 15 9.64 -21.41 54.27
CA HIS A 15 8.21 -21.27 54.02
C HIS A 15 7.95 -20.45 52.75
N GLN A 16 8.62 -19.30 52.60
CA GLN A 16 8.49 -18.47 51.39
C GLN A 16 8.87 -19.24 50.12
N LEU A 17 9.94 -20.04 50.17
CA LEU A 17 10.32 -20.88 49.03
C LEU A 17 9.27 -21.97 48.76
N ALA A 18 8.75 -22.63 49.80
CA ALA A 18 7.70 -23.65 49.64
C ALA A 18 6.41 -23.07 49.03
N ASP A 19 6.03 -21.86 49.44
CA ASP A 19 4.87 -21.13 48.89
C ASP A 19 5.09 -20.78 47.42
N LEU A 20 6.26 -20.23 47.07
CA LEU A 20 6.61 -19.90 45.68
C LEU A 20 6.66 -21.15 44.78
N PHE A 21 7.16 -22.28 45.30
CA PHE A 21 7.16 -23.55 44.56
C PHE A 21 5.74 -24.07 44.31
N SER A 22 4.84 -23.90 45.29
CA SER A 22 3.44 -24.31 45.18
C SER A 22 2.68 -23.42 44.18
N GLU A 23 2.88 -22.10 44.25
CA GLU A 23 2.32 -21.12 43.33
C GLU A 23 2.79 -21.36 41.89
N ARG A 24 4.09 -21.60 41.69
CA ARG A 24 4.65 -21.92 40.37
C ARG A 24 4.01 -23.18 39.78
N LYS A 25 3.82 -24.25 40.56
CA LYS A 25 3.16 -25.48 40.08
C LYS A 25 1.72 -25.20 39.66
N GLN A 26 1.00 -24.41 40.44
CA GLN A 26 -0.39 -24.03 40.14
C GLN A 26 -0.47 -23.20 38.85
N LEU A 27 0.43 -22.24 38.65
CA LEU A 27 0.50 -21.43 37.43
C LEU A 27 0.85 -22.27 36.19
N ILE A 28 1.80 -23.20 36.29
CA ILE A 28 2.13 -24.12 35.19
C ILE A 28 0.92 -24.98 34.80
N HIS A 29 0.20 -25.51 35.79
CA HIS A 29 -1.02 -26.27 35.54
C HIS A 29 -2.10 -25.43 34.85
N GLN A 30 -2.29 -24.17 35.25
CA GLN A 30 -3.24 -23.26 34.61
C GLN A 30 -2.85 -22.89 33.17
N ILE A 31 -1.55 -22.83 32.84
CA ILE A 31 -1.10 -22.60 31.45
C ILE A 31 -1.37 -23.82 30.58
N GLN A 32 -1.14 -25.02 31.12
CA GLN A 32 -1.37 -26.28 30.40
C GLN A 32 -2.86 -26.60 30.24
N HIS A 33 -3.67 -26.19 31.23
CA HIS A 33 -5.11 -26.38 31.26
C HIS A 33 -5.79 -25.03 31.55
N PRO A 34 -5.90 -24.17 30.53
CA PRO A 34 -6.47 -22.84 30.72
C PRO A 34 -7.93 -22.95 31.16
N PRO A 35 -8.33 -22.28 32.25
CA PRO A 35 -9.72 -22.30 32.68
C PRO A 35 -10.61 -21.67 31.60
N THR A 36 -11.83 -22.20 31.51
CA THR A 36 -12.88 -21.68 30.64
C THR A 36 -13.29 -20.27 31.03
N LEU A 37 -13.99 -19.56 30.14
CA LEU A 37 -14.48 -18.21 30.43
C LEU A 37 -15.39 -18.16 31.67
N GLU A 38 -16.23 -19.17 31.86
CA GLU A 38 -17.18 -19.28 32.97
C GLU A 38 -16.45 -19.47 34.32
N GLU A 39 -15.38 -20.25 34.35
CA GLU A 39 -14.54 -20.47 35.53
C GLU A 39 -13.77 -19.19 35.93
N ARG A 40 -13.29 -18.42 34.95
CA ARG A 40 -12.59 -17.14 35.20
C ARG A 40 -13.49 -16.06 35.77
N LEU A 41 -14.76 -16.06 35.41
CA LEU A 41 -15.75 -15.12 35.94
C LEU A 41 -16.21 -15.50 37.35
N SER A 42 -16.23 -16.80 37.66
CA SER A 42 -16.67 -17.33 38.97
C SER A 42 -15.59 -17.20 40.05
N SER A 43 -14.30 -17.24 39.66
CA SER A 43 -13.16 -17.02 40.55
C SER A 43 -12.14 -16.13 39.84
N PRO A 44 -12.33 -14.80 39.87
CA PRO A 44 -11.38 -13.87 39.27
C PRO A 44 -10.01 -14.02 39.97
N PRO A 45 -8.90 -13.97 39.23
CA PRO A 45 -7.57 -14.07 39.83
C PRO A 45 -7.40 -12.98 40.90
N PRO A 46 -6.67 -13.26 41.99
CA PRO A 46 -6.39 -12.26 43.00
C PRO A 46 -5.75 -11.06 42.31
N PHE A 47 -6.38 -9.89 42.44
CA PHE A 47 -5.79 -8.64 41.97
C PHE A 47 -4.46 -8.49 42.71
N HIS A 48 -3.35 -8.71 42.01
CA HIS A 48 -2.07 -8.27 42.53
C HIS A 48 -2.17 -6.75 42.65
N SER A 49 -2.14 -6.24 43.89
CA SER A 49 -2.03 -4.82 44.23
C SER A 49 -0.67 -4.23 43.80
N SER A 50 -0.14 -4.70 42.67
CA SER A 50 0.86 -3.99 41.89
C SER A 50 0.23 -2.65 41.52
N SER A 51 0.93 -1.57 41.81
CA SER A 51 0.59 -0.23 41.36
C SER A 51 0.48 -0.25 39.84
N TYR A 52 -0.71 -0.53 39.34
CA TYR A 52 -1.02 -0.43 37.93
C TYR A 52 -0.90 1.04 37.58
N LYS A 53 0.26 1.42 37.05
CA LYS A 53 0.38 2.70 36.36
C LYS A 53 -0.30 2.50 35.01
N PRO A 54 -1.45 3.16 34.75
CA PRO A 54 -2.03 3.11 33.42
C PRO A 54 -0.97 3.55 32.41
N PRO A 55 -0.92 2.93 31.23
CA PRO A 55 -0.05 3.42 30.16
C PRO A 55 -0.36 4.89 29.91
N PRO A 56 0.65 5.69 29.51
CA PRO A 56 0.40 7.08 29.16
C PRO A 56 -0.70 7.17 28.09
N PRO A 57 -1.54 8.23 28.13
CA PRO A 57 -2.58 8.42 27.12
C PRO A 57 -1.97 8.45 25.72
N ILE A 58 -2.70 7.90 24.76
CA ILE A 58 -2.32 7.97 23.34
C ILE A 58 -2.21 9.45 22.97
N PRO A 59 -1.11 9.90 22.32
CA PRO A 59 -0.98 11.28 21.89
C PRO A 59 -2.17 11.68 21.01
N GLU A 60 -2.80 12.82 21.31
CA GLU A 60 -3.92 13.34 20.50
C GLU A 60 -3.50 13.68 19.06
N ASP A 61 -2.19 13.83 18.82
CA ASP A 61 -1.56 14.09 17.52
C ASP A 61 -1.09 12.80 16.82
N LEU A 62 -1.58 11.63 17.25
CA LEU A 62 -1.29 10.36 16.58
C LEU A 62 -2.13 10.23 15.31
N HIS A 63 -1.70 10.89 14.25
CA HIS A 63 -2.28 10.73 12.92
C HIS A 63 -1.83 9.39 12.30
N PHE A 64 -2.76 8.45 12.14
CA PHE A 64 -2.52 7.22 11.39
C PHE A 64 -2.30 7.58 9.91
N LYS A 65 -1.11 7.28 9.37
CA LYS A 65 -0.72 7.44 7.94
C LYS A 65 -1.64 6.72 6.93
N THR A 66 -2.61 5.95 7.41
CA THR A 66 -3.55 5.19 6.57
C THR A 66 -4.45 6.09 5.74
N HIS A 67 -4.87 7.25 6.24
CA HIS A 67 -5.70 8.18 5.46
C HIS A 67 -4.94 8.74 4.25
N ASP A 68 -3.70 9.21 4.45
CA ASP A 68 -2.86 9.77 3.38
C ASP A 68 -2.60 8.75 2.26
N THR A 69 -2.44 7.48 2.62
CA THR A 69 -2.16 6.41 1.65
C THR A 69 -3.38 6.11 0.77
N VAL A 70 -4.59 6.07 1.34
CA VAL A 70 -5.83 5.82 0.59
C VAL A 70 -6.16 6.99 -0.34
N THR A 71 -6.04 8.23 0.14
CA THR A 71 -6.28 9.43 -0.69
C THR A 71 -5.29 9.51 -1.85
N GLN A 72 -4.01 9.18 -1.60
CA GLN A 72 -2.99 9.17 -2.64
C GLN A 72 -3.29 8.12 -3.73
N ILE A 73 -3.81 6.94 -3.36
CA ILE A 73 -4.22 5.91 -4.33
C ILE A 73 -5.39 6.40 -5.19
N GLN A 74 -6.44 6.97 -4.57
CA GLN A 74 -7.60 7.48 -5.30
C GLN A 74 -7.28 8.65 -6.25
N GLU A 75 -6.40 9.57 -5.85
CA GLU A 75 -5.98 10.67 -6.72
C GLU A 75 -5.21 10.16 -7.94
N VAL A 76 -4.36 9.15 -7.74
CA VAL A 76 -3.56 8.56 -8.81
C VAL A 76 -4.43 7.77 -9.79
N ASP A 77 -5.40 6.99 -9.30
CA ASP A 77 -6.36 6.25 -10.14
C ASP A 77 -7.14 7.19 -11.06
N ASN A 78 -7.59 8.34 -10.53
CA ASN A 78 -8.31 9.33 -11.33
C ASN A 78 -7.43 9.93 -12.43
N VAL A 79 -6.15 10.19 -12.14
CA VAL A 79 -5.20 10.70 -13.15
C VAL A 79 -4.91 9.64 -14.21
N LEU A 80 -4.76 8.38 -13.82
CA LEU A 80 -4.51 7.26 -14.72
C LEU A 80 -5.71 7.05 -15.66
N LEU A 81 -6.93 6.98 -15.10
CA LEU A 81 -8.18 6.84 -15.87
C LEU A 81 -8.39 7.98 -16.86
N ALA A 82 -8.23 9.23 -16.41
CA ALA A 82 -8.35 10.39 -17.29
C ALA A 82 -7.33 10.36 -18.43
N THR A 83 -6.12 9.86 -18.15
CA THR A 83 -5.05 9.73 -19.15
C THR A 83 -5.26 8.54 -20.07
N LYS A 84 -5.99 7.50 -19.64
CA LYS A 84 -6.40 6.39 -20.51
C LYS A 84 -7.44 6.85 -21.54
N ILE A 85 -8.48 7.52 -21.07
CA ILE A 85 -9.62 7.91 -21.91
C ILE A 85 -9.25 9.02 -22.90
N ARG A 86 -8.51 10.03 -22.44
CA ARG A 86 -8.28 11.26 -23.24
C ARG A 86 -7.58 11.01 -24.58
N PRO A 87 -6.53 10.17 -24.69
CA PRO A 87 -5.84 9.87 -25.94
C PRO A 87 -6.59 8.90 -26.86
N GLU A 88 -7.65 8.22 -26.41
CA GLU A 88 -8.39 7.24 -27.24
C GLU A 88 -8.74 7.76 -28.65
N PRO A 89 -9.19 9.01 -28.86
CA PRO A 89 -9.48 9.51 -30.20
C PRO A 89 -8.24 9.52 -31.12
N ILE A 90 -7.04 9.73 -30.57
CA ILE A 90 -5.78 9.68 -31.31
C ILE A 90 -5.52 8.25 -31.76
N PHE A 91 -5.62 7.28 -30.85
CA PHE A 91 -5.36 5.88 -31.16
C PHE A 91 -6.38 5.29 -32.14
N LYS A 92 -7.63 5.77 -32.11
CA LYS A 92 -8.63 5.48 -33.16
C LYS A 92 -8.21 6.01 -34.53
N GLU A 93 -7.61 7.19 -34.60
CA GLU A 93 -7.08 7.72 -35.86
C GLU A 93 -5.79 7.02 -36.29
N LEU A 94 -4.92 6.62 -35.36
CA LEU A 94 -3.72 5.84 -35.66
C LEU A 94 -4.06 4.46 -36.19
N ASN A 95 -5.07 3.78 -35.65
CA ASN A 95 -5.54 2.51 -36.18
C ASN A 95 -5.99 2.63 -37.65
N LYS A 96 -6.63 3.74 -38.03
CA LYS A 96 -6.96 4.03 -39.43
C LYS A 96 -5.73 4.29 -40.29
N GLU A 97 -4.67 4.87 -39.73
CA GLU A 97 -3.39 5.03 -40.43
C GLU A 97 -2.71 3.68 -40.63
N ASP A 98 -2.76 2.79 -39.65
CA ASP A 98 -2.26 1.41 -39.74
C ASP A 98 -3.02 0.63 -40.82
N GLU A 99 -4.36 0.66 -40.80
CA GLU A 99 -5.21 0.07 -41.85
C GLU A 99 -4.88 0.65 -43.25
N ARG A 100 -4.69 1.97 -43.35
CA ARG A 100 -4.29 2.61 -44.61
C ARG A 100 -2.96 2.07 -45.12
N GLU A 101 -1.98 1.88 -44.24
CA GLU A 101 -0.68 1.33 -44.60
C GLU A 101 -0.79 -0.11 -45.10
N ASP A 102 -1.63 -0.93 -44.47
CA ASP A 102 -1.91 -2.31 -44.91
C ASP A 102 -2.46 -2.34 -46.34
N TYR A 103 -3.32 -1.38 -46.69
CA TYR A 103 -3.83 -1.18 -48.04
C TYR A 103 -2.87 -0.41 -48.97
N ARG A 104 -1.63 -0.15 -48.53
CA ARG A 104 -0.59 0.62 -49.26
C ARG A 104 -1.03 2.04 -49.64
N ILE A 105 -1.92 2.62 -48.84
CA ILE A 105 -2.37 4.01 -48.97
C ILE A 105 -1.38 4.91 -48.23
N THR A 106 -1.19 6.13 -48.74
CA THR A 106 -0.33 7.12 -48.09
C THR A 106 -0.81 7.44 -46.67
N VAL A 107 0.09 7.20 -45.71
CA VAL A 107 -0.06 7.55 -44.30
C VAL A 107 0.53 8.92 -43.99
N ARG A 108 -0.04 9.60 -42.98
CA ARG A 108 0.33 10.94 -42.54
C ARG A 108 1.28 10.93 -41.35
N VAL A 109 1.27 9.84 -40.55
CA VAL A 109 2.10 9.67 -39.37
C VAL A 109 3.14 8.59 -39.66
N PRO A 110 4.45 8.83 -39.45
CA PRO A 110 5.48 7.80 -39.65
C PRO A 110 5.30 6.59 -38.73
N LEU A 111 5.63 5.39 -39.24
CA LEU A 111 5.54 4.13 -38.47
C LEU A 111 6.28 4.21 -37.13
N GLU A 112 7.50 4.75 -37.10
CA GLU A 112 8.29 4.92 -35.86
C GLU A 112 7.54 5.71 -34.77
N HIS A 113 6.77 6.73 -35.17
CA HIS A 113 5.94 7.49 -34.24
C HIS A 113 4.75 6.65 -33.77
N ARG A 114 4.08 5.93 -34.68
CA ARG A 114 2.92 5.09 -34.33
C ARG A 114 3.34 3.98 -33.36
N ASP A 115 4.43 3.27 -33.65
CA ASP A 115 5.00 2.23 -32.79
C ASP A 115 5.36 2.76 -31.39
N HIS A 116 6.03 3.92 -31.33
CA HIS A 116 6.38 4.54 -30.05
C HIS A 116 5.13 4.89 -29.24
N LEU A 117 4.10 5.45 -29.91
CA LEU A 117 2.86 5.84 -29.25
C LEU A 117 2.07 4.61 -28.77
N TRP A 118 1.96 3.59 -29.60
CA TRP A 118 1.28 2.33 -29.25
C TRP A 118 1.95 1.65 -28.05
N ARG A 119 3.29 1.62 -28.01
CA ARG A 119 4.03 1.03 -26.87
C ARG A 119 3.63 1.62 -25.52
N TRP A 120 3.70 2.95 -25.36
CA TRP A 120 3.37 3.52 -24.06
C TRP A 120 1.86 3.50 -23.79
N TYR A 121 1.01 3.53 -24.82
CA TYR A 121 -0.43 3.41 -24.64
C TYR A 121 -0.82 2.02 -24.13
N SER A 122 -0.25 0.95 -24.70
CA SER A 122 -0.43 -0.42 -24.18
C SER A 122 0.08 -0.55 -22.75
N CYS A 123 1.26 0.00 -22.42
CA CYS A 123 1.75 0.03 -21.04
C CYS A 123 0.77 0.75 -20.10
N LEU A 124 0.12 1.83 -20.56
CA LEU A 124 -0.85 2.57 -19.76
C LEU A 124 -2.15 1.77 -19.54
N GLU A 125 -2.61 1.04 -20.57
CA GLU A 125 -3.74 0.12 -20.45
C GLU A 125 -3.42 -1.01 -19.45
N ASP A 126 -2.26 -1.64 -19.57
CA ASP A 126 -1.81 -2.69 -18.64
C ASP A 126 -1.71 -2.18 -17.21
N LEU A 127 -1.18 -0.96 -17.02
CA LEU A 127 -1.08 -0.31 -15.71
C LEU A 127 -2.44 -0.04 -15.06
N TYR A 128 -3.46 0.28 -15.85
CA TYR A 128 -4.80 0.54 -15.35
C TYR A 128 -5.62 -0.73 -15.11
N GLU A 129 -5.53 -1.70 -16.01
CA GLU A 129 -6.30 -2.96 -15.92
C GLU A 129 -5.71 -3.94 -14.90
N SER A 130 -4.40 -3.88 -14.66
CA SER A 130 -3.74 -4.77 -13.71
C SER A 130 -3.81 -4.23 -12.29
N ASP A 131 -4.78 -4.76 -11.53
CA ASP A 131 -4.91 -4.53 -10.09
C ASP A 131 -3.66 -4.97 -9.29
N GLN A 132 -2.75 -5.75 -9.91
CA GLN A 132 -1.47 -6.14 -9.33
C GLN A 132 -0.31 -5.20 -9.69
N VAL A 133 -0.21 -4.74 -10.94
CA VAL A 133 0.94 -3.93 -11.39
C VAL A 133 0.93 -2.57 -10.71
N GLY A 134 -0.23 -1.93 -10.54
CA GLY A 134 -0.33 -0.68 -9.77
C GLY A 134 0.14 -0.87 -8.32
N ARG A 135 -0.20 -2.00 -7.68
CA ARG A 135 0.15 -2.26 -6.27
C ARG A 135 1.62 -2.61 -6.07
N THR A 136 2.33 -3.02 -7.10
CA THR A 136 3.76 -3.37 -7.02
C THR A 136 4.68 -2.20 -7.35
N LEU A 137 4.17 -1.10 -7.93
CA LEU A 137 4.97 0.09 -8.20
C LEU A 137 5.46 0.74 -6.91
N THR A 138 6.74 1.08 -6.90
CA THR A 138 7.35 1.90 -5.86
C THR A 138 6.79 3.33 -5.91
N HIS A 139 6.90 4.06 -4.79
CA HIS A 139 6.50 5.47 -4.74
C HIS A 139 7.22 6.35 -5.78
N LYS A 140 8.45 6.00 -6.17
CA LYS A 140 9.19 6.70 -7.22
C LYS A 140 8.56 6.48 -8.59
N GLU A 141 8.29 5.22 -8.95
CA GLU A 141 7.66 4.87 -10.24
C GLU A 141 6.27 5.49 -10.35
N TRP A 142 5.49 5.49 -9.25
CA TRP A 142 4.20 6.16 -9.21
C TRP A 142 4.28 7.66 -9.50
N ARG A 143 5.29 8.36 -8.96
CA ARG A 143 5.53 9.77 -9.29
C ARG A 143 5.92 9.97 -10.75
N GLU A 144 6.70 9.05 -11.33
CA GLU A 144 7.09 9.11 -12.74
C GLU A 144 5.89 8.91 -13.66
N VAL A 145 5.05 7.90 -13.40
CA VAL A 145 3.78 7.64 -14.12
C VAL A 145 2.86 8.84 -14.03
N THR A 146 2.60 9.34 -12.82
CA THR A 146 1.75 10.53 -12.61
C THR A 146 2.28 11.74 -13.36
N GLY A 147 3.61 11.92 -13.36
CA GLY A 147 4.28 12.97 -14.11
C GLY A 147 4.08 12.83 -15.63
N ALA A 148 4.19 11.61 -16.17
CA ALA A 148 3.92 11.33 -17.58
C ALA A 148 2.47 11.62 -17.95
N CYS A 149 1.51 11.14 -17.15
CA CYS A 149 0.09 11.41 -17.31
C CYS A 149 -0.22 12.92 -17.38
N LYS A 150 0.36 13.71 -16.47
CA LYS A 150 0.22 15.17 -16.48
C LYS A 150 0.82 15.82 -17.72
N ARG A 151 1.94 15.30 -18.25
CA ARG A 151 2.54 15.82 -19.50
C ARG A 151 1.64 15.51 -20.70
N ILE A 152 1.12 14.30 -20.81
CA ILE A 152 0.15 13.91 -21.85
C ILE A 152 -1.09 14.81 -21.80
N GLY A 153 -1.63 15.03 -20.59
CA GLY A 153 -2.81 15.89 -20.38
C GLY A 153 -2.65 17.35 -20.78
N LYS A 154 -1.41 17.85 -20.94
CA LYS A 154 -1.14 19.21 -21.42
C LYS A 154 -1.19 19.33 -22.95
N VAL A 155 -1.10 18.22 -23.68
CA VAL A 155 -1.17 18.26 -25.14
C VAL A 155 -2.62 18.51 -25.58
N SER A 156 -2.80 19.52 -26.43
CA SER A 156 -4.10 19.86 -27.00
C SER A 156 -4.42 18.98 -28.19
N PHE A 157 -5.59 18.33 -28.16
CA PHE A 157 -6.10 17.49 -29.25
C PHE A 157 -7.12 18.21 -30.14
N HIS A 158 -7.17 19.55 -30.04
CA HIS A 158 -8.06 20.36 -30.86
C HIS A 158 -7.72 20.22 -32.35
N ASN A 159 -8.76 20.08 -33.17
CA ASN A 159 -8.67 19.83 -34.62
C ASN A 159 -7.85 18.57 -34.97
N LEU A 160 -8.08 17.48 -34.24
CA LEU A 160 -7.33 16.21 -34.36
C LEU A 160 -7.15 15.76 -35.82
N SER A 161 -8.22 15.71 -36.62
CA SER A 161 -8.16 15.20 -38.00
C SER A 161 -7.15 15.94 -38.88
N HIS A 162 -6.98 17.25 -38.70
CA HIS A 162 -6.03 18.06 -39.48
C HIS A 162 -4.64 18.10 -38.85
N ARG A 163 -4.56 17.99 -37.52
CA ARG A 163 -3.33 18.17 -36.75
C ARG A 163 -2.71 16.86 -36.27
N LEU A 164 -3.24 15.70 -36.69
CA LEU A 164 -2.80 14.38 -36.23
C LEU A 164 -1.26 14.23 -36.26
N PRO A 165 -0.54 14.52 -37.37
CA PRO A 165 0.92 14.35 -37.40
C PRO A 165 1.66 15.25 -36.40
N ILE A 166 1.16 16.47 -36.18
CA ILE A 166 1.73 17.43 -35.24
C ILE A 166 1.49 16.99 -33.80
N ILE A 167 0.27 16.51 -33.51
CA ILE A 167 -0.10 16.01 -32.19
C ILE A 167 0.73 14.76 -31.86
N CYS A 168 0.84 13.81 -32.80
CA CYS A 168 1.65 12.61 -32.63
C CYS A 168 3.12 12.95 -32.40
N ARG A 169 3.69 13.88 -33.17
CA ARG A 169 5.07 14.36 -32.94
C ARG A 169 5.24 14.95 -31.55
N ASN A 170 4.34 15.85 -31.15
CA ASN A 170 4.40 16.46 -29.81
C ASN A 170 4.34 15.41 -28.71
N LEU A 171 3.56 14.34 -28.88
CA LEU A 171 3.47 13.23 -27.92
C LEU A 171 4.75 12.39 -27.89
N VAL A 172 5.36 12.11 -29.03
CA VAL A 172 6.67 11.44 -29.13
C VAL A 172 7.76 12.27 -28.45
N ASP A 173 7.75 13.59 -28.67
CA ASP A 173 8.72 14.53 -28.08
C ASP A 173 8.62 14.61 -26.55
N LEU A 174 7.52 14.15 -25.95
CA LEU A 174 7.40 14.06 -24.48
C LEU A 174 8.31 12.99 -23.86
N GLN A 175 8.89 12.10 -24.69
CA GLN A 175 9.75 10.99 -24.27
C GLN A 175 9.17 10.24 -23.06
N ILE A 176 7.91 9.82 -23.19
CA ILE A 176 7.18 9.15 -22.12
C ILE A 176 7.89 7.82 -21.82
N LYS A 177 8.23 7.64 -20.55
CA LYS A 177 8.75 6.39 -20.01
C LYS A 177 7.74 5.91 -18.98
N LEU A 178 7.12 4.78 -19.28
CA LEU A 178 6.29 4.04 -18.34
C LEU A 178 7.06 2.77 -17.93
N PRO A 179 6.86 2.31 -16.68
CA PRO A 179 7.51 1.11 -16.15
C PRO A 179 7.14 -0.16 -16.91
#